data_AF-A0A834HJW8-F1
#
_entry.id   AF-A0A834HJW8-F1
#
_cell.length_a   1.000
_cell.length_b   1.000
_cell.length_c   1.000
_cell.angle_alpha   90.00
_cell.angle_beta   90.00
_cell.angle_gamma   90.00
#
_symmetry.space_group_name_H-M   'P 1'
#
loop_
_entity.id
_entity.type
_entity.pdbx_description
1 polymer ?
#
loop_
_entity_poly.entity_id
_entity_poly.type
_entity_poly.pdbx_seq_one_letter_code
_entity_poly.pdbx_strand_id
1 'polypeptide(L)'
;MPSHISHAWHDEVSRGCSVPFLHVGECVARELKKANLRPVETGSPLRIGVLAADATLKTDSNICEIIFLGFEVVLPDKATIEHTVIPAVDAFNRRDMEGAWNLLRIALQVLLLRAMNTVILASDDMRELLPHDDPILKKCVDPLDALARSVSKFYVANGELSCQMYQRSADMGLGVPFNIASYALLTCMIAHVCDLVPGDFVQVIGDAHVYLNHIRPLQEQLKKLPKPFPILKFNPQKKDIDSFVAADFELICYDPHQKIGMNMAV
;
A
#
# COMPACT_ATOMS: atom_id res chain seq x y z
N MET A 1 -2.86 3.96 -13.17
CA MET A 1 -2.44 2.56 -13.45
C MET A 1 -2.64 1.80 -12.15
N PRO A 2 -3.39 0.69 -12.09
CA PRO A 2 -3.77 0.16 -10.79
C PRO A 2 -2.52 -0.26 -10.00
N SER A 3 -2.52 0.03 -8.70
CA SER A 3 -1.34 0.04 -7.82
C SER A 3 -0.63 -1.31 -7.69
N HIS A 4 -1.26 -2.40 -8.15
CA HIS A 4 -0.64 -3.72 -8.20
C HIS A 4 0.32 -3.89 -9.39
N ILE A 5 0.20 -3.09 -10.47
CA ILE A 5 1.05 -3.19 -11.67
C ILE A 5 2.36 -2.41 -11.51
N SER A 6 2.42 -1.39 -10.63
CA SER A 6 3.65 -0.61 -10.41
C SER A 6 4.82 -1.47 -9.90
N HIS A 7 4.53 -2.61 -9.26
CA HIS A 7 5.53 -3.55 -8.78
C HIS A 7 6.17 -4.39 -9.89
N ALA A 8 5.56 -4.47 -11.08
CA ALA A 8 6.18 -5.14 -12.23
C ALA A 8 7.47 -4.44 -12.69
N TRP A 9 7.65 -3.16 -12.35
CA TRP A 9 8.86 -2.38 -12.65
C TRP A 9 9.70 -2.06 -11.42
N HIS A 10 9.51 -2.80 -10.32
CA HIS A 10 10.24 -2.56 -9.07
C HIS A 10 11.76 -2.64 -9.27
N ASP A 11 12.25 -3.63 -10.02
CA ASP A 11 13.69 -3.82 -10.26
C ASP A 11 14.30 -2.69 -11.09
N GLU A 12 13.55 -2.08 -12.00
CA GLU A 12 13.99 -0.91 -12.75
C GLU A 12 13.94 0.37 -11.90
N VAL A 13 12.87 0.56 -11.12
CA VAL A 13 12.66 1.79 -10.34
C VAL A 13 13.53 1.84 -9.09
N SER A 14 13.82 0.69 -8.47
CA SER A 14 14.67 0.60 -7.27
C SER A 14 16.16 0.69 -7.59
N ARG A 15 16.55 0.51 -8.86
CA ARG A 15 17.96 0.50 -9.28
C ARG A 15 18.60 1.87 -9.10
N GLY A 16 19.56 1.95 -8.19
CA GLY A 16 20.27 3.20 -7.88
C GLY A 16 19.59 4.07 -6.82
N CYS A 17 18.47 3.62 -6.23
CA CYS A 17 17.92 4.26 -5.04
C CYS A 17 18.81 3.98 -3.81
N SER A 18 19.20 5.04 -3.10
CA SER A 18 19.91 4.96 -1.82
C SER A 18 19.01 4.55 -0.64
N VAL A 19 17.69 4.56 -0.87
CA VAL A 19 16.66 4.24 0.13
C VAL A 19 15.96 2.92 -0.23
N PRO A 20 15.64 2.06 0.75
CA PRO A 20 14.94 0.80 0.48
C PRO A 20 13.59 1.06 -0.19
N PHE A 21 13.29 0.37 -1.27
CA PHE A 21 11.98 0.45 -1.94
C PHE A 21 11.17 -0.80 -1.65
N LEU A 22 10.01 -0.66 -1.02
CA LEU A 22 9.20 -1.82 -0.62
C LEU A 22 8.60 -2.53 -1.84
N HIS A 23 8.93 -3.80 -2.00
CA HIS A 23 8.26 -4.69 -2.95
C HIS A 23 7.03 -5.33 -2.30
N VAL A 24 5.91 -5.39 -3.03
CA VAL A 24 4.68 -6.02 -2.52
C VAL A 24 4.90 -7.49 -2.15
N GLY A 25 5.68 -8.22 -2.96
CA GLY A 25 6.05 -9.61 -2.68
C GLY A 25 6.84 -9.77 -1.38
N GLU A 26 7.76 -8.86 -1.08
CA GLU A 26 8.47 -8.88 0.21
C GLU A 26 7.53 -8.61 1.39
N CYS A 27 6.55 -7.71 1.22
CA CYS A 27 5.59 -7.40 2.27
C CYS A 27 4.68 -8.60 2.56
N VAL A 28 4.19 -9.26 1.52
CA VAL A 28 3.43 -10.51 1.61
C VAL A 28 4.27 -11.61 2.26
N ALA A 29 5.51 -11.83 1.80
CA ALA A 29 6.41 -12.83 2.38
C ALA A 29 6.68 -12.60 3.88
N ARG A 30 6.79 -11.32 4.31
CA ARG A 30 6.93 -10.97 5.72
C ARG A 30 5.67 -11.31 6.52
N GLU A 31 4.48 -11.09 6.00
CA GLU A 31 3.23 -11.48 6.69
C GLU A 31 3.09 -13.00 6.79
N LEU A 32 3.40 -13.73 5.71
CA LEU A 32 3.44 -15.19 5.73
C LEU A 32 4.43 -15.71 6.79
N LYS A 33 5.63 -15.10 6.88
CA LYS A 33 6.63 -15.43 7.91
C LYS A 33 6.12 -15.14 9.32
N LYS A 34 5.41 -14.01 9.54
CA LYS A 34 4.76 -13.70 10.84
C LYS A 34 3.70 -14.73 11.21
N ALA A 35 3.01 -15.30 10.23
CA ALA A 35 2.06 -16.40 10.41
C ALA A 35 2.74 -17.78 10.58
N ASN A 36 4.06 -17.83 10.79
CA ASN A 36 4.87 -19.04 10.89
C ASN A 36 4.91 -19.90 9.61
N LEU A 37 4.56 -19.34 8.45
CA LEU A 37 4.74 -19.98 7.15
C LEU A 37 6.10 -19.58 6.58
N ARG A 38 7.05 -20.52 6.50
CA ARG A 38 8.43 -20.27 6.02
C ARG A 38 8.73 -21.14 4.80
N PRO A 39 9.36 -20.61 3.74
CA PRO A 39 9.91 -21.44 2.67
C PRO A 39 10.79 -22.54 3.25
N VAL A 40 10.55 -23.79 2.90
CA VAL A 40 11.30 -24.93 3.44
C VAL A 40 12.45 -25.22 2.50
N GLU A 41 13.68 -24.97 2.95
CA GLU A 41 14.92 -25.21 2.17
C GLU A 41 15.18 -26.71 1.87
N THR A 42 14.39 -27.63 2.43
CA THR A 42 14.57 -29.08 2.27
C THR A 42 13.24 -29.85 2.42
N GLY A 43 12.55 -30.15 1.31
CA GLY A 43 11.77 -31.39 1.19
C GLY A 43 10.23 -31.33 1.22
N SER A 44 9.58 -30.19 1.41
CA SER A 44 8.14 -30.05 1.07
C SER A 44 7.77 -28.57 0.90
N PRO A 45 7.35 -28.13 -0.30
CA PRO A 45 6.98 -26.73 -0.50
C PRO A 45 5.65 -26.44 0.21
N LEU A 46 5.63 -25.38 1.03
CA LEU A 46 4.38 -24.86 1.59
C LEU A 46 3.49 -24.39 0.44
N ARG A 47 2.24 -24.89 0.40
CA ARG A 47 1.26 -24.54 -0.63
C ARG A 47 0.43 -23.34 -0.24
N ILE A 48 0.44 -22.30 -1.06
CA ILE A 48 -0.35 -21.09 -0.86
C ILE A 48 -1.38 -20.96 -1.97
N GLY A 49 -2.64 -20.73 -1.61
CA GLY A 49 -3.68 -20.46 -2.58
C GLY A 49 -3.56 -19.03 -3.13
N VAL A 50 -3.73 -18.82 -4.43
CA VAL A 50 -3.82 -17.47 -4.99
C VAL A 50 -5.13 -17.33 -5.74
N LEU A 51 -5.91 -16.32 -5.39
CA LEU A 51 -7.17 -15.98 -6.04
C LEU A 51 -7.04 -14.61 -6.70
N ALA A 52 -7.29 -14.55 -8.00
CA ALA A 52 -7.23 -13.32 -8.79
C ALA A 52 -8.27 -13.37 -9.92
N ALA A 53 -8.65 -12.19 -10.43
CA ALA A 53 -9.49 -12.07 -11.60
C ALA A 53 -8.67 -12.40 -12.87
N ASP A 54 -9.34 -12.92 -13.90
CA ASP A 54 -8.71 -13.54 -15.10
C ASP A 54 -7.69 -12.63 -15.84
N ALA A 55 -7.81 -11.30 -15.72
CA ALA A 55 -6.87 -10.34 -16.31
C ALA A 55 -5.50 -10.30 -15.61
N THR A 56 -5.45 -10.53 -14.30
CA THR A 56 -4.22 -10.46 -13.48
C THR A 56 -3.43 -11.78 -13.52
N LEU A 57 -4.11 -12.91 -13.75
CA LEU A 57 -3.46 -14.22 -13.89
C LEU A 57 -2.82 -14.45 -15.27
N LYS A 58 -3.36 -13.79 -16.31
CA LYS A 58 -2.84 -13.87 -17.69
C LYS A 58 -1.68 -12.90 -17.95
N THR A 59 -1.49 -11.89 -17.11
CA THR A 59 -0.39 -10.94 -17.21
C THR A 59 0.76 -11.40 -16.32
N ASP A 60 1.70 -12.12 -16.93
CA ASP A 60 2.96 -12.62 -16.41
C ASP A 60 2.91 -13.69 -15.32
N SER A 61 3.03 -14.95 -15.76
CA SER A 61 3.42 -16.11 -14.94
C SER A 61 4.67 -15.84 -14.08
N ASN A 62 5.55 -14.94 -14.53
CA ASN A 62 6.78 -14.55 -13.83
C ASN A 62 6.51 -13.66 -12.61
N ILE A 63 5.43 -12.86 -12.58
CA ILE A 63 5.08 -12.00 -11.44
C ILE A 63 4.63 -12.86 -10.25
N CYS A 64 3.87 -13.93 -10.50
CA CYS A 64 3.53 -14.91 -9.45
C CYS A 64 4.79 -15.60 -8.90
N GLU A 65 5.77 -15.95 -9.73
CA GLU A 65 7.03 -16.57 -9.28
C GLU A 65 7.87 -15.64 -8.40
N ILE A 66 7.91 -14.33 -8.71
CA ILE A 66 8.68 -13.33 -7.96
C ILE A 66 7.99 -12.91 -6.64
N ILE A 67 6.66 -12.87 -6.60
CA ILE A 67 5.92 -12.50 -5.37
C ILE A 67 6.06 -13.57 -4.28
N PHE A 68 6.26 -14.84 -4.63
CA PHE A 68 6.14 -15.98 -3.70
C PHE A 68 7.42 -16.75 -3.43
N LEU A 69 8.60 -16.13 -3.62
CA LEU A 69 9.94 -16.64 -3.26
C LEU A 69 9.93 -17.86 -2.31
N GLY A 70 9.88 -19.07 -2.89
CA GLY A 70 9.97 -20.35 -2.17
C GLY A 70 8.66 -21.05 -1.72
N PHE A 71 7.48 -20.63 -2.19
CA PHE A 71 6.20 -21.30 -1.95
C PHE A 71 5.62 -21.95 -3.23
N GLU A 72 4.94 -23.10 -3.10
CA GLU A 72 4.18 -23.71 -4.21
C GLU A 72 2.81 -23.01 -4.32
N VAL A 73 2.48 -22.48 -5.49
CA VAL A 73 1.23 -21.74 -5.70
C VAL A 73 0.11 -22.69 -6.15
N VAL A 74 -1.04 -22.59 -5.49
CA VAL A 74 -2.25 -23.32 -5.85
C VAL A 74 -3.27 -22.34 -6.41
N LEU A 75 -3.55 -22.46 -7.71
CA LEU A 75 -4.61 -21.71 -8.39
C LEU A 75 -5.94 -22.45 -8.34
N PRO A 76 -7.08 -21.74 -8.44
CA PRO A 76 -8.38 -22.38 -8.58
C PRO A 76 -8.40 -23.18 -9.89
N ASP A 77 -9.04 -24.35 -9.88
CA ASP A 77 -9.23 -25.08 -11.14
C ASP A 77 -10.23 -24.36 -12.05
N LYS A 78 -10.25 -24.77 -13.32
CA LYS A 78 -11.10 -24.19 -14.35
C LYS A 78 -12.58 -24.16 -13.93
N ALA A 79 -13.08 -25.22 -13.29
CA ALA A 79 -14.46 -25.28 -12.84
C ALA A 79 -14.75 -24.25 -11.74
N THR A 80 -13.85 -24.09 -10.78
CA THR A 80 -13.95 -23.08 -9.72
C THR A 80 -13.91 -21.66 -10.32
N ILE A 81 -13.06 -21.43 -11.32
CA ILE A 81 -13.02 -20.13 -12.02
C ILE A 81 -14.36 -19.85 -12.72
N GLU A 82 -14.80 -20.76 -13.57
CA GLU A 82 -15.97 -20.59 -14.44
C GLU A 82 -17.30 -20.53 -13.68
N HIS A 83 -17.43 -21.31 -12.61
CA HIS A 83 -18.70 -21.46 -11.89
C HIS A 83 -18.77 -20.70 -10.57
N THR A 84 -17.66 -20.12 -10.12
CA THR A 84 -17.63 -19.46 -8.81
C THR A 84 -16.96 -18.10 -8.87
N VAL A 85 -15.72 -18.00 -9.36
CA VAL A 85 -14.97 -16.74 -9.34
C VAL A 85 -15.57 -15.71 -10.32
N ILE A 86 -15.77 -16.09 -11.59
CA ILE A 86 -16.35 -15.20 -12.60
C ILE A 86 -17.77 -14.77 -12.19
N PRO A 87 -18.67 -15.70 -11.80
CA PRO A 87 -20.00 -15.33 -11.32
C PRO A 87 -19.99 -14.42 -10.08
N ALA A 88 -19.02 -14.57 -9.17
CA ALA A 88 -18.90 -13.69 -7.99
C ALA A 88 -18.60 -12.24 -8.40
N VAL A 89 -17.66 -12.05 -9.33
CA VAL A 89 -17.33 -10.72 -9.88
C VAL A 89 -18.53 -10.13 -10.64
N ASP A 90 -19.23 -10.95 -11.43
CA ASP A 90 -20.44 -10.51 -12.14
C ASP A 90 -21.60 -10.13 -11.20
N ALA A 91 -21.75 -10.85 -10.08
CA ALA A 91 -22.72 -10.51 -9.04
C ALA A 91 -22.36 -9.18 -8.37
N PHE A 92 -21.09 -8.98 -8.04
CA PHE A 92 -20.59 -7.72 -7.47
C PHE A 92 -20.80 -6.53 -8.41
N ASN A 93 -20.48 -6.68 -9.69
CA ASN A 93 -20.71 -5.63 -10.70
C ASN A 93 -22.20 -5.28 -10.85
N ARG A 94 -23.10 -6.22 -10.55
CA ARG A 94 -24.55 -6.01 -10.50
C ARG A 94 -25.07 -5.53 -9.14
N ARG A 95 -24.18 -5.27 -8.17
CA ARG A 95 -24.47 -4.91 -6.78
C ARG A 95 -25.25 -5.97 -6.00
N ASP A 96 -25.21 -7.22 -6.46
CA ASP A 96 -25.70 -8.38 -5.71
C ASP A 96 -24.59 -8.85 -4.76
N MET A 97 -24.49 -8.17 -3.61
CA MET A 97 -23.43 -8.42 -2.63
C MET A 97 -23.56 -9.82 -2.01
N GLU A 98 -24.77 -10.27 -1.71
CA GLU A 98 -24.99 -11.59 -1.09
C GLU A 98 -24.59 -12.73 -2.03
N GLY A 99 -24.98 -12.63 -3.31
CA GLY A 99 -24.55 -13.57 -4.34
C GLY A 99 -23.03 -13.57 -4.50
N ALA A 100 -22.41 -12.38 -4.58
CA ALA A 100 -20.96 -12.25 -4.68
C ALA A 100 -20.23 -12.87 -3.49
N TRP A 101 -20.67 -12.60 -2.27
CA TRP A 101 -20.09 -13.12 -1.03
C TRP A 101 -20.16 -14.63 -0.95
N ASN A 102 -21.33 -15.20 -1.25
CA ASN A 102 -21.55 -16.64 -1.16
C ASN A 102 -20.68 -17.41 -2.17
N LEU A 103 -20.62 -16.92 -3.40
CA LEU A 103 -19.77 -17.51 -4.43
C LEU A 103 -18.29 -17.36 -4.03
N LEU A 104 -17.85 -16.17 -3.63
CA LEU A 104 -16.45 -15.98 -3.24
C LEU A 104 -16.03 -16.86 -2.06
N ARG A 105 -16.90 -17.05 -1.05
CA ARG A 105 -16.65 -17.98 0.07
C ARG A 105 -16.43 -19.40 -0.41
N ILE A 106 -17.20 -19.88 -1.39
CA ILE A 106 -17.03 -21.21 -1.97
C ILE A 106 -15.67 -21.32 -2.65
N ALA A 107 -15.29 -20.35 -3.49
CA ALA A 107 -14.00 -20.34 -4.16
C ALA A 107 -12.84 -20.36 -3.15
N LEU A 108 -12.93 -19.53 -2.11
CA LEU A 108 -11.91 -19.48 -1.05
C LEU A 108 -11.85 -20.77 -0.24
N GLN A 109 -12.98 -21.40 0.10
CA GLN A 109 -13.00 -22.68 0.81
C GLN A 109 -12.36 -23.79 -0.02
N VAL A 110 -12.68 -23.88 -1.32
CA VAL A 110 -12.05 -24.84 -2.23
C VAL A 110 -10.55 -24.62 -2.28
N LEU A 111 -10.10 -23.37 -2.36
CA LEU A 111 -8.68 -23.05 -2.38
C LEU A 111 -7.99 -23.37 -1.05
N LEU A 112 -8.62 -23.04 0.08
CA LEU A 112 -8.12 -23.32 1.43
C LEU A 112 -8.00 -24.82 1.72
N LEU A 113 -8.86 -25.66 1.14
CA LEU A 113 -8.75 -27.13 1.24
C LEU A 113 -7.55 -27.67 0.44
N ARG A 114 -7.18 -26.98 -0.64
CA ARG A 114 -6.07 -27.38 -1.52
C ARG A 114 -4.73 -26.75 -1.11
N ALA A 115 -4.76 -25.66 -0.36
CA ALA A 115 -3.62 -24.94 0.18
C ALA A 115 -3.41 -25.23 1.68
N MET A 116 -2.29 -24.77 2.24
CA MET A 116 -1.99 -24.88 3.68
C MET A 116 -2.70 -23.78 4.50
N ASN A 117 -4.04 -23.68 4.38
CA ASN A 117 -4.88 -22.74 5.14
C ASN A 117 -4.60 -21.24 4.92
N THR A 118 -3.95 -20.84 3.82
CA THR A 118 -3.79 -19.42 3.47
C THR A 118 -4.03 -19.17 1.99
N VAL A 119 -4.77 -18.10 1.69
CA VAL A 119 -5.08 -17.64 0.33
C VAL A 119 -4.65 -16.20 0.16
N ILE A 120 -4.13 -15.86 -1.00
CA ILE A 120 -3.72 -14.50 -1.36
C ILE A 120 -4.74 -13.94 -2.33
N LEU A 121 -5.31 -12.78 -1.97
CA LEU A 121 -6.31 -12.07 -2.77
C LEU A 121 -5.57 -11.10 -3.70
N ALA A 122 -5.12 -11.62 -4.84
CA ALA A 122 -4.27 -10.89 -5.78
C ALA A 122 -5.09 -10.10 -6.83
N SER A 123 -6.25 -9.54 -6.44
CA SER A 123 -7.05 -8.67 -7.31
C SER A 123 -7.73 -7.57 -6.52
N ASP A 124 -7.68 -6.34 -7.06
CA ASP A 124 -8.38 -5.17 -6.51
C ASP A 124 -9.90 -5.36 -6.57
N ASP A 125 -10.41 -6.07 -7.60
CA ASP A 125 -11.83 -6.38 -7.77
C ASP A 125 -12.38 -7.30 -6.67
N MET A 126 -11.48 -7.91 -5.89
CA MET A 126 -11.83 -8.79 -4.79
C MET A 126 -11.75 -8.12 -3.42
N ARG A 127 -11.28 -6.87 -3.36
CA ARG A 127 -11.38 -6.07 -2.13
C ARG A 127 -12.85 -5.77 -1.87
N GLU A 128 -13.23 -5.83 -0.59
CA GLU A 128 -14.60 -5.56 -0.11
C GLU A 128 -15.67 -6.57 -0.57
N LEU A 129 -15.28 -7.62 -1.33
CA LEU A 129 -16.15 -8.76 -1.62
C LEU A 129 -16.40 -9.67 -0.40
N LEU A 130 -15.84 -9.37 0.76
CA LEU A 130 -16.22 -10.03 2.00
C LEU A 130 -16.39 -8.98 3.10
N PRO A 131 -17.37 -9.16 4.00
CA PRO A 131 -17.48 -8.35 5.21
C PRO A 131 -16.18 -8.38 6.03
N HIS A 132 -15.78 -7.25 6.61
CA HIS A 132 -14.53 -7.16 7.38
C HIS A 132 -14.45 -8.10 8.59
N ASP A 133 -15.59 -8.52 9.13
CA ASP A 133 -15.71 -9.45 10.25
C ASP A 133 -15.78 -10.93 9.79
N ASP A 134 -15.72 -11.20 8.49
CA ASP A 134 -15.77 -12.56 7.97
C ASP A 134 -14.57 -13.40 8.46
N PRO A 135 -14.81 -14.54 9.14
CA PRO A 135 -13.73 -15.39 9.65
C PRO A 135 -12.76 -15.88 8.57
N ILE A 136 -13.19 -16.01 7.31
CA ILE A 136 -12.34 -16.49 6.22
C ILE A 136 -11.26 -15.48 5.84
N LEU A 137 -11.51 -14.18 6.05
CA LEU A 137 -10.52 -13.12 5.80
C LEU A 137 -9.30 -13.25 6.69
N LYS A 138 -9.42 -13.85 7.89
CA LYS A 138 -8.28 -14.15 8.77
C LYS A 138 -7.30 -15.16 8.18
N LYS A 139 -7.75 -15.93 7.17
CA LYS A 139 -6.94 -16.86 6.40
C LYS A 139 -6.51 -16.28 5.04
N CYS A 140 -6.83 -15.02 4.78
CA CYS A 140 -6.49 -14.34 3.54
C CYS A 140 -5.37 -13.32 3.77
N VAL A 141 -4.50 -13.16 2.78
CA VAL A 141 -3.52 -12.06 2.73
C VAL A 141 -3.82 -11.24 1.49
N ASP A 142 -4.16 -9.97 1.67
CA ASP A 142 -4.25 -9.02 0.57
C ASP A 142 -2.87 -8.35 0.39
N PRO A 143 -2.26 -8.43 -0.81
CA PRO A 143 -0.94 -7.86 -1.06
C PRO A 143 -0.82 -6.36 -0.83
N LEU A 144 -1.81 -5.54 -1.22
CA LEU A 144 -1.72 -4.09 -0.97
C LEU A 144 -2.03 -3.75 0.46
N ASP A 145 -2.78 -4.59 1.17
CA ASP A 145 -3.02 -4.47 2.60
C ASP A 145 -1.76 -4.82 3.40
N ALA A 146 -1.05 -5.88 3.00
CA ALA A 146 0.26 -6.23 3.52
C ALA A 146 1.30 -5.14 3.23
N LEU A 147 1.24 -4.53 2.05
CA LEU A 147 2.02 -3.35 1.70
C LEU A 147 1.62 -2.18 2.60
N ALA A 148 0.33 -1.87 2.74
CA ALA A 148 -0.25 -0.81 3.59
C ALA A 148 -0.01 -0.99 5.10
N ARG A 149 0.24 -2.19 5.58
CA ARG A 149 0.74 -2.43 6.94
C ARG A 149 2.26 -2.29 7.03
N SER A 150 2.94 -2.44 5.91
CA SER A 150 4.39 -2.32 5.78
C SER A 150 4.86 -0.90 5.43
N VAL A 151 3.94 0.00 5.05
CA VAL A 151 4.26 1.27 4.40
C VAL A 151 4.77 2.33 5.34
N SER A 152 4.33 2.43 6.60
CA SER A 152 4.83 3.44 7.54
C SER A 152 5.95 2.82 8.37
N LYS A 153 7.14 2.73 7.76
CA LYS A 153 8.33 2.23 8.45
C LYS A 153 9.18 3.40 8.91
N PHE A 154 9.50 3.37 10.19
CA PHE A 154 10.58 4.17 10.74
C PHE A 154 11.86 3.36 10.69
N TYR A 155 12.92 4.00 10.23
CA TYR A 155 14.25 3.43 10.17
C TYR A 155 15.18 4.29 11.02
N VAL A 156 15.97 3.65 11.89
CA VAL A 156 16.92 4.35 12.74
C VAL A 156 18.33 3.90 12.38
N ALA A 157 19.18 4.85 12.03
CA ALA A 157 20.61 4.64 11.83
C ALA A 157 21.37 5.89 12.25
N ASN A 158 22.54 5.72 12.87
CA ASN A 158 23.42 6.83 13.27
C ASN A 158 22.75 7.92 14.13
N GLY A 159 21.71 7.57 14.91
CA GLY A 159 20.95 8.53 15.71
C GLY A 159 19.91 9.34 14.93
N GLU A 160 19.71 9.05 13.65
CA GLU A 160 18.70 9.65 12.78
C GLU A 160 17.52 8.70 12.58
N LEU A 161 16.29 9.24 12.60
CA LEU A 161 15.05 8.54 12.34
C LEU A 161 14.44 9.01 11.01
N SER A 162 14.46 8.13 10.03
CA SER A 162 13.83 8.33 8.72
C SER A 162 12.47 7.64 8.67
N CYS A 163 11.55 8.15 7.86
CA CYS A 163 10.24 7.55 7.63
C CYS A 163 10.07 7.26 6.14
N GLN A 164 9.65 6.04 5.82
CA GLN A 164 9.09 5.73 4.51
C GLN A 164 7.57 5.64 4.62
N MET A 165 6.87 6.10 3.59
CA MET A 165 5.43 5.92 3.40
C MET A 165 5.16 5.57 1.95
N TYR A 166 4.33 4.56 1.69
CA TYR A 166 3.79 4.28 0.37
C TYR A 166 2.32 4.68 0.26
N GLN A 167 2.02 5.48 -0.75
CA GLN A 167 0.71 5.99 -1.07
C GLN A 167 0.18 5.29 -2.32
N ARG A 168 -0.77 4.37 -2.13
CA ARG A 168 -1.35 3.57 -3.24
C ARG A 168 -1.94 4.41 -4.37
N SER A 169 -2.53 5.55 -4.03
CA SER A 169 -3.28 6.42 -4.94
C SER A 169 -3.08 7.85 -4.46
N ALA A 170 -2.56 8.67 -5.35
CA ALA A 170 -2.02 9.98 -5.04
C ALA A 170 -2.60 11.04 -5.97
N ASP A 171 -3.57 11.78 -5.45
CA ASP A 171 -4.03 13.04 -6.05
C ASP A 171 -2.90 14.05 -5.94
N MET A 172 -2.26 14.33 -7.07
CA MET A 172 -1.12 15.25 -7.16
C MET A 172 -1.51 16.71 -6.91
N GLY A 173 -2.78 17.06 -7.08
CA GLY A 173 -3.28 18.44 -6.92
C GLY A 173 -3.57 18.79 -5.47
N LEU A 174 -4.32 17.92 -4.77
CA LEU A 174 -4.74 18.17 -3.39
C LEU A 174 -4.06 17.24 -2.38
N GLY A 175 -4.16 15.93 -2.56
CA GLY A 175 -3.75 14.95 -1.55
C GLY A 175 -2.25 14.99 -1.22
N VAL A 176 -1.40 14.87 -2.25
CA VAL A 176 0.06 14.71 -2.09
C VAL A 176 0.70 15.85 -1.28
N PRO A 177 0.42 17.15 -1.54
CA PRO A 177 0.95 18.23 -0.71
C PRO A 177 0.64 18.10 0.79
N PHE A 178 -0.58 17.69 1.16
CA PHE A 178 -0.95 17.44 2.55
C PHE A 178 -0.25 16.20 3.12
N ASN A 179 -0.13 15.13 2.33
CA ASN A 179 0.55 13.91 2.77
C ASN A 179 2.04 14.15 3.05
N ILE A 180 2.73 14.94 2.23
CA ILE A 180 4.14 15.30 2.44
C ILE A 180 4.30 16.02 3.78
N ALA A 181 3.53 17.09 4.01
CA ALA A 181 3.63 17.86 5.24
C ALA A 181 3.27 17.04 6.49
N SER A 182 2.22 16.21 6.39
CA SER A 182 1.74 15.38 7.50
C SER A 182 2.77 14.35 7.95
N TYR A 183 3.34 13.57 7.01
CA TYR A 183 4.31 12.54 7.37
C TYR A 183 5.69 13.10 7.70
N ALA A 184 6.10 14.23 7.10
CA ALA A 184 7.31 14.94 7.54
C ALA A 184 7.16 15.43 8.99
N LEU A 185 6.01 16.02 9.35
CA LEU A 185 5.72 16.44 10.72
C LEU A 185 5.73 15.24 11.69
N LEU A 186 5.05 14.16 11.33
CA LEU A 186 5.02 12.94 12.14
C LEU A 186 6.42 12.36 12.37
N THR A 187 7.27 12.37 11.34
CA THR A 187 8.67 11.93 11.42
C THR A 187 9.45 12.78 12.42
N CYS A 188 9.31 14.10 12.35
CA CYS A 188 9.93 15.03 13.30
C CYS A 188 9.44 14.81 14.74
N MET A 189 8.13 14.62 14.93
CA MET A 189 7.54 14.38 16.26
C MET A 189 8.04 13.06 16.87
N ILE A 190 8.06 11.98 16.09
CA ILE A 190 8.53 10.66 16.57
C ILE A 190 10.03 10.70 16.87
N ALA A 191 10.84 11.29 15.98
CA ALA A 191 12.26 11.47 16.24
C ALA A 191 12.48 12.20 17.57
N HIS A 192 11.73 13.27 17.83
CA HIS A 192 11.85 14.06 19.05
C HIS A 192 11.52 13.27 20.33
N VAL A 193 10.39 12.58 20.39
CA VAL A 193 9.99 11.83 21.59
C VAL A 193 10.87 10.59 21.83
N CYS A 194 11.59 10.14 20.80
CA CYS A 194 12.58 9.08 20.88
C CYS A 194 14.01 9.59 21.14
N ASP A 195 14.21 10.89 21.36
CA ASP A 195 15.53 11.53 21.49
C ASP A 195 16.47 11.25 20.30
N LEU A 196 15.92 11.23 19.09
CA LEU A 196 16.61 11.05 17.80
C LEU A 196 16.54 12.33 16.96
N VAL A 197 17.39 12.41 15.93
CA VAL A 197 17.37 13.48 14.93
C VAL A 197 16.44 13.07 13.78
N PRO A 198 15.57 13.96 13.26
CA PRO A 198 14.79 13.65 12.06
C PRO A 198 15.72 13.43 10.85
N GLY A 199 15.59 12.29 10.20
CA GLY A 199 16.25 11.96 8.94
C GLY A 199 15.34 12.24 7.74
N ASP A 200 15.40 11.35 6.74
CA ASP A 200 14.65 11.50 5.50
C ASP A 200 13.19 11.06 5.63
N PHE A 201 12.29 11.81 4.99
CA PHE A 201 10.95 11.32 4.66
C PHE A 201 10.90 10.89 3.19
N VAL A 202 10.63 9.60 2.96
CA VAL A 202 10.58 8.97 1.63
C VAL A 202 9.13 8.59 1.30
N GLN A 203 8.50 9.35 0.41
CA GLN A 203 7.18 9.03 -0.12
C GLN A 203 7.30 8.22 -1.40
N VAL A 204 6.81 6.99 -1.37
CA VAL A 204 6.66 6.15 -2.56
C VAL A 204 5.23 6.25 -3.04
N ILE A 205 5.02 6.50 -4.34
CA ILE A 205 3.68 6.68 -4.90
C ILE A 205 3.38 5.52 -5.85
N GLY A 206 2.21 4.91 -5.67
CA GLY A 206 1.63 3.93 -6.60
C GLY A 206 1.01 4.65 -7.80
N ASP A 207 -0.30 4.87 -7.78
CA ASP A 207 -1.01 5.59 -8.85
C ASP A 207 -1.00 7.12 -8.64
N ALA A 208 -0.01 7.78 -9.23
CA ALA A 208 0.07 9.24 -9.29
C ALA A 208 -0.86 9.78 -10.39
N HIS A 209 -1.86 10.58 -10.03
CA HIS A 209 -2.86 11.06 -10.97
C HIS A 209 -3.22 12.53 -10.76
N VAL A 210 -3.73 13.13 -11.83
CA VAL A 210 -4.24 14.51 -11.86
C VAL A 210 -5.69 14.46 -12.34
N TYR A 211 -6.61 15.00 -11.55
CA TYR A 211 -8.00 15.14 -11.98
C TYR A 211 -8.13 16.20 -13.08
N LEU A 212 -9.07 15.99 -14.00
CA LEU A 212 -9.28 16.88 -15.15
C LEU A 212 -9.56 18.33 -14.73
N ASN A 213 -10.30 18.51 -13.63
CA ASN A 213 -10.60 19.83 -13.07
C ASN A 213 -9.40 20.50 -12.36
N HIS A 214 -8.27 19.81 -12.19
CA HIS A 214 -7.04 20.36 -11.60
C HIS A 214 -5.99 20.75 -12.65
N ILE A 215 -6.16 20.38 -13.92
CA ILE A 215 -5.16 20.63 -14.98
C ILE A 215 -4.81 22.11 -15.09
N ARG A 216 -5.80 23.00 -15.25
CA ARG A 216 -5.56 24.45 -15.37
C ARG A 216 -4.91 25.04 -14.10
N PRO A 217 -5.45 24.81 -12.88
CA PRO A 217 -4.79 25.19 -11.64
C PRO A 217 -3.32 24.76 -11.53
N LEU A 218 -3.00 23.51 -11.89
CA LEU A 218 -1.65 22.96 -11.82
C LEU A 218 -0.73 23.58 -12.88
N GLN A 219 -1.22 23.85 -14.09
CA GLN A 219 -0.45 24.58 -15.10
C GLN A 219 -0.05 25.99 -14.62
N GLU A 220 -0.92 26.68 -13.89
CA GLU A 220 -0.56 27.96 -13.25
C GLU A 220 0.44 27.79 -12.11
N GLN A 221 0.35 26.70 -11.34
CA GLN A 221 1.34 26.38 -10.30
C GLN A 221 2.73 26.14 -10.89
N LEU A 222 2.83 25.42 -12.00
CA LEU A 222 4.10 25.07 -12.65
C LEU A 222 4.86 26.28 -13.22
N LYS A 223 4.19 27.42 -13.41
CA LYS A 223 4.84 28.68 -13.83
C LYS A 223 5.55 29.40 -12.67
N LYS A 224 5.29 29.00 -11.42
CA LYS A 224 5.84 29.64 -10.22
C LYS A 224 7.13 28.92 -9.80
N LEU A 225 8.23 29.67 -9.68
CA LEU A 225 9.47 29.11 -9.14
C LEU A 225 9.32 28.78 -7.64
N PRO A 226 9.81 27.63 -7.16
CA PRO A 226 9.82 27.31 -5.74
C PRO A 226 10.55 28.37 -4.92
N LYS A 227 9.94 28.78 -3.81
CA LYS A 227 10.58 29.61 -2.79
C LYS A 227 11.28 28.70 -1.76
N PRO A 228 12.21 29.22 -0.93
CA PRO A 228 12.82 28.43 0.14
C PRO A 228 11.78 27.76 1.04
N PHE A 229 12.06 26.52 1.45
CA PHE A 229 11.20 25.81 2.40
C PHE A 229 11.22 26.47 3.79
N PRO A 230 10.11 26.37 4.56
CA PRO A 230 10.07 26.87 5.92
C PRO A 230 10.94 26.02 6.86
N ILE A 231 11.21 26.56 8.04
CA ILE A 231 11.82 25.82 9.15
C ILE A 231 10.73 25.48 10.15
N LEU A 232 10.55 24.20 10.44
CA LEU A 232 9.68 23.74 11.52
C LEU A 232 10.39 23.88 12.87
N LYS A 233 9.79 24.62 13.80
CA LYS A 233 10.13 24.58 15.22
C LYS A 233 8.95 24.02 16.00
N PHE A 234 9.26 23.30 17.07
CA PHE A 234 8.24 22.83 17.99
C PHE A 234 8.74 22.74 19.43
N ASN A 235 7.80 22.67 20.36
CA ASN A 235 8.07 22.70 21.80
C ASN A 235 8.98 21.54 22.24
N PRO A 236 10.23 21.81 22.68
CA PRO A 236 11.20 20.75 23.00
C PRO A 236 10.91 20.04 24.34
N GLN A 237 9.95 20.53 25.12
CA GLN A 237 9.55 19.92 26.40
C GLN A 237 8.57 18.76 26.23
N LYS A 238 8.05 18.54 25.02
CA LYS A 238 7.04 17.50 24.74
C LYS A 238 7.72 16.13 24.59
N LYS A 239 7.61 15.29 25.61
CA LYS A 239 8.21 13.94 25.63
C LYS A 239 7.24 12.82 25.31
N ASP A 240 5.98 13.15 25.08
CA ASP A 240 4.93 12.19 24.74
C ASP A 240 4.22 12.63 23.45
N ILE A 241 4.00 11.68 22.54
CA ILE A 241 3.44 11.93 21.22
C ILE A 241 1.99 12.44 21.30
N ASP A 242 1.24 11.98 22.29
CA ASP A 242 -0.16 12.36 22.50
C ASP A 242 -0.31 13.73 23.20
N SER A 243 0.81 14.29 23.69
CA SER A 243 0.81 15.57 24.41
C SER A 243 0.90 16.80 23.49
N PHE A 244 1.21 16.61 22.20
CA PHE A 244 1.36 17.71 21.24
C PHE A 244 0.00 18.37 20.94
N VAL A 245 0.00 19.70 20.90
CA VAL A 245 -1.13 20.50 20.41
C VAL A 245 -0.70 21.43 19.29
N ALA A 246 -1.64 21.97 18.51
CA ALA A 246 -1.32 22.84 17.37
C ALA A 246 -0.44 24.05 17.75
N ALA A 247 -0.61 24.60 18.96
CA ALA A 247 0.18 25.72 19.45
C ALA A 247 1.65 25.37 19.76
N ASP A 248 2.01 24.09 19.81
CA ASP A 248 3.39 23.65 20.01
C ASP A 248 4.22 23.72 18.73
N PHE A 249 3.63 24.05 17.57
CA PHE A 249 4.31 24.07 16.27
C PHE A 249 4.35 25.47 15.68
N GLU A 250 5.50 25.82 15.11
CA GLU A 250 5.72 27.09 14.41
C GLU A 250 6.46 26.81 13.09
N LEU A 251 5.95 27.38 12.00
CA LEU A 251 6.63 27.38 10.70
C LEU A 251 7.28 28.75 10.46
N ILE A 252 8.60 28.79 10.60
CA ILE A 252 9.39 30.00 10.43
C ILE A 252 9.74 30.19 8.96
N CYS A 253 9.69 31.43 8.48
CA CYS A 253 9.97 31.79 7.09
C CYS A 253 9.05 31.10 6.06
N TYR A 254 7.82 30.76 6.45
CA TYR A 254 6.83 30.25 5.51
C TYR A 254 6.26 31.38 4.65
N ASP A 255 6.84 31.55 3.45
CA ASP A 255 6.43 32.53 2.44
C ASP A 255 5.93 31.81 1.18
N PRO A 256 4.71 31.22 1.17
CA PRO A 256 4.18 30.55 0.00
C PRO A 256 3.74 31.54 -1.08
N HIS A 257 3.56 31.03 -2.30
CA HIS A 257 2.81 31.78 -3.33
C HIS A 257 1.33 31.89 -2.97
N GLN A 258 0.60 32.78 -3.64
CA GLN A 258 -0.86 32.90 -3.46
C GLN A 258 -1.57 31.56 -3.69
N LYS A 259 -2.58 31.31 -2.85
CA LYS A 259 -3.44 30.12 -2.88
C LYS A 259 -4.02 29.89 -4.28
N ILE A 260 -3.94 28.65 -4.74
CA ILE A 260 -4.61 28.18 -5.95
C ILE A 260 -5.81 27.35 -5.50
N GLY A 261 -7.00 27.71 -5.97
CA GLY A 261 -8.22 26.96 -5.65
C GLY A 261 -8.35 25.71 -6.52
N MET A 262 -8.52 24.56 -5.90
CA MET A 262 -8.86 23.29 -6.55
C MET A 262 -10.05 22.67 -5.82
N ASN A 263 -11.04 22.19 -6.58
CA ASN A 263 -12.22 21.52 -6.01
C ASN A 263 -11.94 20.03 -5.87
N MET A 264 -12.37 19.40 -4.77
CA MET A 264 -12.28 17.95 -4.64
C MET A 264 -13.09 17.27 -5.75
N ALA A 265 -12.49 16.28 -6.39
CA ALA A 265 -13.23 15.36 -7.26
C ALA A 265 -13.96 14.34 -6.38
N VAL A 266 -15.18 13.99 -6.76
CA VAL A 266 -16.02 12.97 -6.11
C VAL A 266 -16.22 11.83 -7.07
#